data_AF-A0A3C0IUW2-F1
#
_entry.id   AF-A0A3C0IUW2-F1
#
_cell.length_a   1.000
_cell.length_b   1.000
_cell.length_c   1.000
_cell.angle_alpha   90.00
_cell.angle_beta   90.00
_cell.angle_gamma   90.00
#
_symmetry.space_group_name_H-M   'P 1'
#
loop_
_entity.id
_entity.type
_entity.pdbx_description
1 polymer ?
#
loop_
_entity_poly.entity_id
_entity_poly.type
_entity_poly.pdbx_seq_one_letter_code
_entity_poly.pdbx_strand_id
1 'polypeptide(L)' 'MNNFIKNDLLLRALAGANVERPPVWMMRQAGRYLPAYMELKRKYDFFTRVQTPELVAAITKQPIDIVG' A
#
# COMPACT_ATOMS: atom_id res chain seq x y z
N MET A 1 -9.14 8.86 20.17
CA MET A 1 -8.70 8.10 18.97
C MET A 1 -7.70 7.05 19.44
N ASN A 2 -7.80 5.80 18.96
CA ASN A 2 -7.01 4.68 19.46
C ASN A 2 -5.50 4.95 19.36
N ASN A 3 -4.80 4.83 20.49
CA ASN A 3 -3.37 5.16 20.67
C ASN A 3 -2.39 4.18 19.96
N PHE A 4 -2.87 3.40 19.00
CA PHE A 4 -2.12 2.29 18.36
C PHE A 4 -1.68 2.59 16.91
N ILE A 5 -2.28 3.58 16.24
CA ILE A 5 -1.98 3.89 14.84
C ILE A 5 -0.89 4.97 14.79
N LYS A 6 0.29 4.63 14.23
CA LYS A 6 1.43 5.56 14.13
C LYS A 6 1.22 6.69 13.13
N ASN A 7 0.41 6.48 12.10
CA ASN A 7 0.08 7.49 11.09
C ASN A 7 -1.43 7.47 10.79
N ASP A 8 -2.12 8.49 11.27
CA ASP A 8 -3.57 8.68 11.13
C ASP A 8 -3.92 9.91 10.27
N LEU A 9 -2.96 10.48 9.54
CA LEU A 9 -3.12 11.70 8.73
C LEU A 9 -4.27 11.59 7.73
N LEU A 10 -4.37 10.44 7.04
CA LEU A 10 -5.45 10.19 6.08
C LEU A 10 -6.82 10.19 6.77
N LEU A 11 -6.93 9.56 7.93
CA LEU A 11 -8.18 9.47 8.67
C LEU A 11 -8.61 10.84 9.20
N ARG A 12 -7.67 11.62 9.75
CA ARG A 12 -7.91 12.99 10.23
C ARG A 12 -8.32 13.92 9.10
N ALA A 13 -7.66 13.86 7.95
CA ALA A 13 -8.03 14.66 6.79
C ALA A 13 -9.43 14.31 6.28
N LEU A 14 -9.78 13.02 6.21
CA LEU A 14 -11.13 12.58 5.81
C LEU A 14 -12.20 12.97 6.84
N ALA A 15 -11.84 13.09 8.11
CA ALA A 15 -12.72 13.60 9.17
C ALA A 15 -12.86 15.13 9.17
N GLY A 16 -12.24 15.85 8.22
CA GLY A 16 -12.30 17.30 8.12
C GLY A 16 -11.46 18.04 9.17
N ALA A 17 -10.55 17.36 9.87
CA ALA A 17 -9.64 18.01 10.81
C ALA A 17 -8.52 18.75 10.07
N ASN A 18 -8.03 19.85 10.68
CA ASN A 18 -6.78 20.46 10.24
C ASN A 18 -5.62 19.48 10.49
N VAL A 19 -4.89 19.17 9.42
CA VAL A 19 -3.73 18.27 9.42
C VAL A 19 -2.47 19.05 9.09
N GLU A 20 -1.33 18.59 9.61
CA GLU A 20 -0.05 19.29 9.48
C GLU A 20 0.49 19.25 8.04
N ARG A 21 0.07 18.25 7.25
CA ARG A 21 0.36 18.12 5.83
C ARG A 21 -0.75 17.34 5.11
N PRO A 22 -0.95 17.57 3.80
CA PRO A 22 -1.89 16.77 3.00
C PRO A 22 -1.45 15.30 2.93
N PRO A 23 -2.31 14.33 3.26
CA PRO A 23 -2.00 12.91 3.07
C PRO A 23 -2.00 12.56 1.58
N VAL A 24 -1.05 11.72 1.15
CA VAL A 24 -0.91 11.30 -0.25
C VAL A 24 -0.99 9.78 -0.34
N TRP A 25 -1.78 9.32 -1.32
CA TRP A 25 -1.82 7.93 -1.75
C TRP A 25 -2.13 7.91 -3.25
N MET A 26 -1.74 6.84 -3.94
CA MET A 26 -1.96 6.70 -5.38
C MET A 26 -2.76 5.44 -5.68
N MET A 27 -3.78 5.57 -6.54
CA MET A 27 -4.47 4.40 -7.07
C MET A 27 -3.49 3.54 -7.86
N ARG A 28 -3.51 2.22 -7.60
CA ARG A 28 -2.62 1.24 -8.22
C ARG A 28 -1.12 1.45 -7.92
N GLN A 29 -0.80 2.00 -6.75
CA GLN A 29 0.57 2.11 -6.23
C GLN A 29 1.33 0.77 -6.22
N ALA A 30 0.67 -0.36 -5.93
CA ALA A 30 1.27 -1.68 -6.07
C ALA A 30 0.99 -2.20 -7.48
N GLY A 31 1.90 -1.93 -8.43
CA GLY A 31 1.62 -2.19 -9.84
C GLY A 31 2.83 -2.56 -10.68
N ARG A 32 2.56 -2.82 -11.97
CA ARG A 32 3.53 -3.28 -12.98
C ARG A 32 4.72 -2.34 -13.21
N TYR A 33 4.64 -1.11 -12.72
CA TYR A 33 5.75 -0.16 -12.81
C TYR A 33 6.87 -0.47 -11.80
N LEU A 34 6.58 -1.26 -10.76
CA LEU A 34 7.57 -1.69 -9.77
C LEU A 34 8.33 -2.93 -10.27
N PRO A 35 9.68 -2.92 -10.28
CA PRO A 35 10.47 -4.09 -10.64
C PRO A 35 10.16 -5.32 -9.76
N ALA A 36 10.00 -5.11 -8.45
CA ALA A 36 9.64 -6.16 -7.49
C ALA A 36 8.27 -6.83 -7.82
N TYR A 37 7.30 -6.05 -8.31
CA TYR A 37 6.02 -6.59 -8.77
C TYR A 37 6.20 -7.46 -10.03
N MET A 38 7.05 -7.01 -10.96
CA MET A 38 7.31 -7.74 -12.20
C MET A 38 8.05 -9.06 -11.96
N GLU A 39 8.93 -9.13 -10.97
CA GLU A 39 9.57 -10.38 -10.54
C GLU A 39 8.55 -11.38 -10.01
N LEU A 40 7.62 -10.95 -9.14
CA LEU A 40 6.54 -11.82 -8.66
C LEU A 40 5.64 -12.30 -9.80
N LYS A 41 5.33 -11.42 -10.76
CA LYS A 41 4.56 -11.79 -11.95
C LYS A 41 5.27 -12.84 -12.82
N ARG A 42 6.61 -12.87 -12.85
CA ARG A 42 7.36 -13.90 -13.59
C ARG A 42 7.35 -15.25 -12.86
N LYS A 43 7.24 -15.24 -11.52
CA LYS A 43 7.27 -16.45 -10.69
C LYS A 43 5.90 -17.12 -10.50
N TYR A 44 4.84 -16.32 -10.45
CA TYR A 44 3.49 -16.77 -10.13
C TYR A 44 2.47 -16.20 -11.12
N ASP A 45 1.47 -17.00 -11.49
CA ASP A 45 0.34 -16.56 -12.29
C ASP A 45 -0.52 -15.54 -11.53
N PHE A 46 -1.52 -14.98 -12.21
CA PHE A 46 -2.34 -13.92 -11.62
C PHE A 46 -3.20 -14.42 -10.45
N PHE A 47 -3.84 -15.59 -10.58
CA PHE A 47 -4.78 -16.06 -9.58
C PHE A 47 -4.06 -16.49 -8.30
N THR A 48 -2.94 -17.20 -8.41
CA THR A 48 -2.11 -17.51 -7.25
C THR A 48 -1.68 -16.25 -6.51
N ARG A 49 -1.25 -15.19 -7.21
CA ARG A 49 -0.83 -13.95 -6.53
C ARG A 49 -1.96 -13.24 -5.78
N VAL A 50 -3.20 -13.30 -6.26
CA VAL A 50 -4.34 -12.63 -5.60
C VAL A 50 -5.06 -13.51 -4.58
N GLN A 51 -4.86 -14.83 -4.64
CA GLN A 51 -5.48 -15.79 -3.73
C GLN A 51 -4.55 -16.27 -2.61
N THR A 52 -3.23 -16.05 -2.72
CA THR A 52 -2.27 -16.36 -1.65
C THR A 52 -2.06 -15.13 -0.75
N PRO A 53 -2.55 -15.15 0.51
CA PRO A 53 -2.52 -13.98 1.40
C PRO A 53 -1.12 -13.41 1.63
N GLU A 54 -0.11 -14.26 1.74
CA GLU A 54 1.28 -13.86 1.98
C GLU A 54 1.83 -13.07 0.80
N LEU A 55 1.51 -13.48 -0.43
CA LEU A 55 1.90 -12.78 -1.65
C LEU A 55 1.17 -11.44 -1.78
N VAL A 56 -0.13 -11.40 -1.49
CA VAL A 56 -0.92 -10.15 -1.51
C VAL A 56 -0.40 -9.16 -0.48
N ALA A 57 -0.11 -9.61 0.74
CA ALA A 57 0.42 -8.77 1.81
C ALA A 57 1.79 -8.18 1.42
N ALA A 58 2.68 -9.01 0.85
CA ALA A 58 3.98 -8.55 0.35
C ALA A 58 3.81 -7.51 -0.77
N ILE A 59 2.96 -7.76 -1.77
CA ILE A 59 2.68 -6.83 -2.87
C ILE A 59 2.12 -5.50 -2.36
N THR A 60 1.23 -5.54 -1.37
CA THR A 60 0.56 -4.35 -0.83
C THR A 60 1.50 -3.46 -0.05
N LYS A 61 2.49 -4.06 0.64
CA LYS A 61 3.51 -3.32 1.40
C LYS A 61 4.59 -2.67 0.54
N GLN A 62 4.89 -3.23 -0.64
CA GLN A 62 5.94 -2.71 -1.53
C GLN A 62 5.93 -1.18 -1.74
N PRO A 63 4.80 -0.52 -2.05
CA PRO A 63 4.80 0.92 -2.30
C PRO A 63 5.01 1.72 -1.02
N ILE A 64 4.59 1.19 0.13
CA ILE A 64 4.86 1.80 1.43
C ILE A 64 6.36 1.73 1.69
N ASP A 65 7.01 0.58 1.52
CA ASP A 65 8.44 0.45 1.78
C ASP A 65 9.33 1.27 0.80
N ILE A 66 8.83 1.58 -0.40
CA ILE A 66 9.58 2.29 -1.46
C ILE A 66 9.35 3.81 -1.42
N VAL A 67 8.11 4.25 -1.17
CA VAL A 67 7.70 5.66 -1.28
C VAL A 67 7.41 6.28 0.09
N GLY A 68 7.13 5.45 1.11
CA GLY A 68 6.63 5.84 2.44
C GLY A 68 7.65 5.70 3.56
#